data_AF-A0A9P7JKK6-F1
#
_entry.id   AF-A0A9P7JKK6-F1
#
_cell.length_a   1.000
_cell.length_b   1.000
_cell.length_c   1.000
_cell.angle_alpha   90.00
_cell.angle_beta   90.00
_cell.angle_gamma   90.00
#
_symmetry.space_group_name_H-M   'P 1'
#
loop_
_entity.id
_entity.type
_entity.pdbx_description
1 polymer ?
#
loop_
_entity_poly.entity_id
_entity_poly.type
_entity_poly.pdbx_seq_one_letter_code
_entity_poly.pdbx_strand_id
1 'polypeptide(L)'
;MTWRAPDNLRFYIQEARLVSINLNSSQPSVDAALHTLPRRYRKLRAIHPLQLALFNEYCQDWAEDFVPCMSLGEEDEDKETGERFTVPCPPFYQVPSISLARADSLKRLFTLVFASDADDPDHAIFKCITWSQLVDHDDERHCRNAMSIFIQPPWVLSVRDLELFGKRQSVWTANNVEAFAANVYHQFFGSSSTPWHERPTTPHERLWYKLWDCCITRSCPWFVVSTYTHWVFGVFSNGWTAAFVSPVYSHDSHDPSVLQLLLFWLCSAMGLPGALVADLAVTDKSTLTLWAGDD
;
A
#
# COMPACT_ATOMS: atom_id res chain seq x y z
N MET A 1 -9.28 -20.91 -29.43
CA MET A 1 -10.21 -20.87 -28.28
C MET A 1 -9.70 -19.81 -27.34
N THR A 2 -10.54 -18.87 -26.95
CA THR A 2 -10.20 -17.82 -26.00
C THR A 2 -10.69 -18.22 -24.63
N TRP A 3 -9.76 -18.29 -23.68
CA TRP A 3 -10.07 -18.68 -22.31
C TRP A 3 -10.72 -17.49 -21.59
N ARG A 4 -11.72 -17.76 -20.74
CA ARG A 4 -12.27 -16.75 -19.82
C ARG A 4 -11.43 -16.71 -18.55
N ALA A 5 -11.37 -15.58 -17.86
CA ALA A 5 -10.51 -15.47 -16.68
C ALA A 5 -10.85 -16.50 -15.59
N PRO A 6 -12.13 -16.78 -15.28
CA PRO A 6 -12.54 -17.84 -14.36
C PRO A 6 -12.18 -19.26 -14.79
N ASP A 7 -11.82 -19.50 -16.06
CA ASP A 7 -11.45 -20.85 -16.51
C ASP A 7 -10.09 -21.30 -15.96
N ASN A 8 -9.23 -20.35 -15.57
CA ASN A 8 -8.01 -20.60 -14.81
C ASN A 8 -7.59 -19.29 -14.12
N LEU A 9 -8.19 -19.02 -12.95
CA LEU A 9 -8.03 -17.76 -12.24
C LEU A 9 -6.58 -17.53 -11.79
N ARG A 10 -5.88 -18.59 -11.38
CA ARG A 10 -4.46 -18.53 -11.00
C ARG A 10 -3.60 -18.01 -12.15
N PHE A 11 -3.73 -18.61 -13.33
CA PHE A 11 -2.96 -18.19 -14.51
C PHE A 11 -3.33 -16.77 -14.95
N TYR A 12 -4.61 -16.39 -14.88
CA TYR A 12 -5.03 -15.01 -15.16
C TYR A 12 -4.36 -14.01 -14.21
N ILE A 13 -4.37 -14.26 -12.89
CA ILE A 13 -3.76 -13.37 -11.91
C ILE A 13 -2.24 -13.29 -12.10
N GLN A 14 -1.58 -14.40 -12.45
CA GLN A 14 -0.14 -14.45 -12.71
C GLN A 14 0.26 -13.69 -13.98
N GLU A 15 -0.55 -13.75 -15.04
CA GLU A 15 -0.21 -13.21 -16.36
C GLU A 15 -0.82 -11.84 -16.66
N ALA A 16 -1.87 -11.43 -15.95
CA ALA A 16 -2.49 -10.13 -16.15
C ALA A 16 -1.50 -9.00 -15.81
N ARG A 17 -1.51 -7.93 -16.61
CA ARG A 17 -0.61 -6.79 -16.45
C ARG A 17 -1.41 -5.51 -16.37
N LEU A 18 -1.03 -4.66 -15.41
CA LEU A 18 -1.57 -3.31 -15.36
C LEU A 18 -1.06 -2.54 -16.59
N VAL A 19 -1.95 -1.74 -17.19
CA VAL A 19 -1.59 -0.94 -18.36
C VAL A 19 -0.77 0.26 -17.92
N SER A 20 0.30 0.57 -18.67
CA SER A 20 1.05 1.80 -18.46
C SER A 20 0.16 3.02 -18.64
N ILE A 21 0.15 3.90 -17.65
CA ILE A 21 -0.61 5.15 -17.73
C ILE A 21 0.17 6.17 -18.56
N ASN A 22 -0.36 6.53 -19.71
CA ASN A 22 0.16 7.61 -20.53
C ASN A 22 -0.13 8.97 -19.89
N LEU A 23 0.83 9.50 -19.15
CA LEU A 23 0.71 10.81 -18.49
C LEU A 23 0.67 11.93 -19.55
N ASN A 24 -0.10 12.99 -19.28
CA ASN A 24 -0.04 14.18 -20.12
C ASN A 24 1.28 14.93 -19.91
N SER A 25 1.82 15.55 -20.96
CA SER A 25 2.98 16.45 -20.85
C SER A 25 2.62 17.76 -20.14
N SER A 26 1.33 18.13 -20.10
CA SER A 26 0.81 19.27 -19.34
C SER A 26 0.62 18.91 -17.85
N GLN A 27 1.68 18.46 -17.18
CA GLN A 27 1.61 18.12 -15.76
C GLN A 27 1.46 19.40 -14.92
N PRO A 28 0.61 19.40 -13.87
CA PRO A 28 0.53 20.51 -12.94
C PRO A 28 1.91 20.74 -12.26
N SER A 29 2.24 22.01 -12.00
CA SER A 29 3.54 22.39 -11.40
C SER A 29 3.83 21.60 -10.12
N VAL A 30 5.08 21.17 -9.97
CA VAL A 30 5.61 20.21 -8.99
C VAL A 30 5.68 20.79 -7.56
N ASP A 31 5.24 22.03 -7.34
CA ASP A 31 5.32 22.68 -6.03
C ASP A 31 4.31 22.15 -5.00
N ALA A 32 3.43 21.21 -5.41
CA ALA A 32 2.46 20.58 -4.54
C ALA A 32 3.14 19.57 -3.60
N ALA A 33 3.51 20.05 -2.42
CA ALA A 33 4.01 19.24 -1.32
C ALA A 33 2.88 18.69 -0.45
N LEU A 34 2.99 17.43 -0.03
CA LEU A 34 2.10 16.88 1.01
C LEU A 34 2.12 17.73 2.29
N HIS A 35 0.95 18.11 2.77
CA HIS A 35 0.77 18.83 4.03
C HIS A 35 0.92 17.88 5.23
N THR A 36 2.10 17.88 5.82
CA THR A 36 2.38 17.10 7.03
C THR A 36 2.61 18.01 8.23
N LEU A 37 1.81 17.84 9.28
CA LEU A 37 2.03 18.50 10.56
C LEU A 37 2.92 17.62 11.45
N PRO A 38 3.91 18.15 12.18
CA PRO A 38 4.59 17.37 13.22
C PRO A 38 3.57 17.02 14.33
N ARG A 39 3.43 15.73 14.64
CA ARG A 39 2.51 15.22 15.66
C ARG A 39 3.30 14.42 16.70
N ARG A 40 3.14 14.75 17.98
CA ARG A 40 3.88 14.14 19.11
C ARG A 40 3.54 12.66 19.35
N TYR A 41 2.41 12.19 18.83
CA TYR A 41 1.95 10.82 19.00
C TYR A 41 2.55 9.85 17.99
N ARG A 42 3.36 10.31 17.02
CA ARG A 42 4.02 9.41 16.06
C ARG A 42 5.03 8.53 16.78
N LYS A 43 4.85 7.22 16.61
CA LYS A 43 5.66 6.19 17.29
C LYS A 43 6.50 5.36 16.35
N LEU A 44 6.37 5.52 15.03
CA LEU A 44 7.25 4.86 14.07
C LEU A 44 8.70 5.12 14.50
N ARG A 45 9.59 4.16 14.33
CA ARG A 45 11.01 4.20 14.75
C ARG A 45 11.91 3.58 13.71
N ALA A 46 11.43 2.51 13.07
CA ALA A 46 12.18 1.75 12.09
C ALA A 46 11.31 1.36 10.89
N ILE A 47 11.93 1.36 9.72
CA ILE A 47 11.40 0.74 8.51
C ILE A 47 12.31 -0.44 8.18
N HIS A 48 11.71 -1.62 8.03
CA HIS A 48 12.38 -2.86 7.70
C HIS A 48 12.00 -3.27 6.28
N PRO A 49 12.96 -3.31 5.34
CA PRO A 49 12.69 -3.86 4.02
C PRO A 49 12.46 -5.36 4.13
N LEU A 50 11.43 -5.86 3.46
CA LEU A 50 11.22 -7.29 3.24
C LEU A 50 12.31 -7.83 2.34
N GLN A 51 12.73 -9.07 2.58
CA GLN A 51 13.63 -9.76 1.68
C GLN A 51 12.88 -10.16 0.42
N LEU A 52 13.28 -9.61 -0.74
CA LEU A 52 12.58 -9.80 -2.02
C LEU A 52 12.33 -11.26 -2.35
N ALA A 53 13.37 -12.10 -2.24
CA ALA A 53 13.30 -13.51 -2.61
C ALA A 53 12.26 -14.27 -1.77
N LEU A 54 12.33 -14.16 -0.44
CA LEU A 54 11.39 -14.82 0.46
C LEU A 54 9.96 -14.29 0.28
N PHE A 55 9.81 -12.98 0.09
CA PHE A 55 8.49 -12.39 -0.09
C PHE A 55 7.82 -12.84 -1.40
N ASN A 56 8.59 -12.93 -2.49
CA ASN A 56 8.10 -13.45 -3.76
C ASN A 56 7.72 -14.94 -3.65
N GLU A 57 8.57 -15.75 -3.01
CA GLU A 57 8.32 -17.18 -2.76
C GLU A 57 7.02 -17.37 -1.99
N TYR A 58 6.82 -16.67 -0.87
CA TYR A 58 5.56 -16.72 -0.12
C TYR A 58 4.32 -16.34 -0.93
N CYS A 59 4.44 -15.33 -1.79
CA CYS A 59 3.34 -14.90 -2.66
C CYS A 59 3.02 -15.94 -3.74
N GLN A 60 4.04 -16.64 -4.25
CA GLN A 60 3.90 -17.72 -5.21
C GLN A 60 3.28 -18.96 -4.58
N ASP A 61 3.87 -19.47 -3.49
CA ASP A 61 3.38 -20.63 -2.75
C ASP A 61 1.92 -20.44 -2.34
N TRP A 62 1.58 -19.28 -1.78
CA TRP A 62 0.20 -18.97 -1.43
C TRP A 62 -0.75 -18.99 -2.64
N ALA A 63 -0.33 -18.44 -3.78
CA ALA A 63 -1.16 -18.47 -4.98
C ALA A 63 -1.34 -19.91 -5.51
N GLU A 64 -0.32 -20.75 -5.35
CA GLU A 64 -0.38 -22.15 -5.73
C GLU A 64 -1.31 -22.99 -4.84
N ASP A 65 -1.39 -22.65 -3.56
CA ASP A 65 -2.23 -23.38 -2.61
C ASP A 65 -3.69 -22.89 -2.63
N PHE A 66 -3.91 -21.58 -2.72
CA PHE A 66 -5.23 -20.99 -2.43
C PHE A 66 -5.97 -20.45 -3.66
N VAL A 67 -5.30 -20.19 -4.79
CA VAL A 67 -5.97 -19.66 -5.99
C VAL A 67 -6.30 -20.80 -6.95
N PRO A 68 -7.58 -21.04 -7.33
CA PRO A 68 -7.92 -22.14 -8.23
C PRO A 68 -7.25 -22.04 -9.60
N CYS A 69 -6.66 -23.15 -10.06
CA CYS A 69 -6.14 -23.30 -11.43
C CYS A 69 -7.10 -24.05 -12.37
N MET A 70 -8.24 -24.51 -11.85
CA MET A 70 -9.31 -25.15 -12.61
C MET A 70 -10.44 -24.16 -12.89
N SER A 71 -11.23 -24.44 -13.93
CA SER A 71 -12.39 -23.61 -14.27
C SER A 71 -13.39 -23.59 -13.13
N LEU A 72 -13.83 -22.40 -12.77
CA LEU A 72 -14.88 -22.18 -11.78
C LEU A 72 -16.29 -22.42 -12.36
N GLY A 73 -16.42 -22.57 -13.68
CA GLY A 73 -17.72 -22.72 -14.36
C GLY A 73 -18.57 -21.43 -14.37
N GLU A 74 -18.00 -20.30 -13.94
CA GLU A 74 -18.66 -19.00 -13.89
C GLU A 74 -18.37 -18.15 -15.14
N GLU A 75 -19.20 -17.15 -15.37
CA GLU A 75 -19.00 -16.14 -16.41
C GLU A 75 -18.03 -15.04 -15.96
N ASP A 76 -17.47 -14.28 -16.90
CA ASP A 76 -16.57 -13.15 -16.59
C ASP A 76 -17.28 -11.98 -15.89
N GLU A 77 -18.62 -11.94 -15.93
CA GLU A 77 -19.45 -10.93 -15.27
C GLU A 77 -20.09 -11.50 -14.01
N ASP A 78 -19.85 -10.82 -12.89
CA ASP A 78 -20.51 -11.10 -11.63
C ASP A 78 -22.01 -10.78 -11.74
N LYS A 79 -22.86 -11.77 -11.46
CA LYS A 79 -24.32 -11.67 -11.67
C LYS A 79 -25.01 -10.70 -10.70
N GLU A 80 -24.40 -10.43 -9.54
CA GLU A 80 -25.00 -9.59 -8.50
C GLU A 80 -24.61 -8.12 -8.68
N THR A 81 -23.35 -7.87 -9.01
CA THR A 81 -22.75 -6.53 -9.09
C THR A 81 -22.65 -6.01 -10.52
N GLY A 82 -22.64 -6.89 -11.52
CA GLY A 82 -22.36 -6.57 -12.93
C GLY A 82 -20.88 -6.24 -13.18
N GLU A 83 -20.00 -6.44 -12.20
CA GLU A 83 -18.57 -6.20 -12.34
C GLU A 83 -17.92 -7.26 -13.24
N ARG A 84 -16.87 -6.87 -13.95
CA ARG A 84 -16.12 -7.75 -14.86
C ARG A 84 -14.63 -7.61 -14.60
N PHE A 85 -13.87 -8.63 -15.00
CA PHE A 85 -12.42 -8.49 -15.09
C PHE A 85 -12.05 -7.32 -16.00
N THR A 86 -11.12 -6.48 -15.55
CA THR A 86 -10.75 -5.24 -16.25
C THR A 86 -9.28 -5.17 -16.66
N VAL A 87 -8.44 -6.04 -16.09
CA VAL A 87 -7.00 -6.02 -16.34
C VAL A 87 -6.70 -6.87 -17.58
N PRO A 88 -6.09 -6.30 -18.63
CA PRO A 88 -5.74 -7.05 -19.83
C PRO A 88 -4.74 -8.18 -19.52
N CYS A 89 -4.91 -9.30 -20.20
CA CYS A 89 -3.99 -10.45 -20.11
C CYS A 89 -3.72 -11.09 -21.50
N PRO A 90 -3.27 -10.32 -22.50
CA PRO A 90 -2.92 -10.86 -23.81
C PRO A 90 -1.64 -11.73 -23.73
N PRO A 91 -1.51 -12.76 -24.58
CA PRO A 91 -2.48 -13.24 -25.57
C PRO A 91 -3.51 -14.23 -25.00
N PHE A 92 -3.46 -14.51 -23.69
CA PHE A 92 -4.12 -15.66 -23.09
C PHE A 92 -5.63 -15.47 -22.88
N TYR A 93 -6.04 -14.30 -22.40
CA TYR A 93 -7.43 -13.99 -22.09
C TYR A 93 -7.90 -12.74 -22.85
N GLN A 94 -9.13 -12.80 -23.36
CA GLN A 94 -9.80 -11.67 -23.99
C GLN A 94 -10.55 -10.83 -22.96
N VAL A 95 -9.80 -10.21 -22.05
CA VAL A 95 -10.36 -9.18 -21.18
C VAL A 95 -10.40 -7.87 -21.97
N PRO A 96 -11.58 -7.27 -22.19
CA PRO A 96 -11.69 -6.03 -22.92
C PRO A 96 -10.80 -4.96 -22.28
N SER A 97 -9.89 -4.37 -23.05
CA SER A 97 -9.15 -3.21 -22.57
C SER A 97 -10.15 -2.08 -22.40
N ILE A 98 -10.41 -1.68 -21.16
CA ILE A 98 -11.12 -0.44 -20.91
C ILE A 98 -10.23 0.67 -21.44
N SER A 99 -10.67 1.36 -22.49
CA SER A 99 -9.99 2.54 -22.99
C SER A 99 -10.11 3.63 -21.93
N LEU A 100 -9.14 3.66 -21.02
CA LEU A 100 -9.00 4.75 -20.08
C LEU A 100 -8.58 5.97 -20.90
N ALA A 101 -9.51 6.91 -21.08
CA ALA A 101 -9.18 8.21 -21.65
C ALA A 101 -7.99 8.80 -20.89
N ARG A 102 -7.12 9.55 -21.57
CA ARG A 102 -5.92 10.17 -20.99
C ARG A 102 -6.28 10.85 -19.67
N ALA A 103 -5.67 10.40 -18.57
CA ALA A 103 -5.93 10.96 -17.26
C ALA A 103 -5.39 12.39 -17.21
N ASP A 104 -6.30 13.36 -17.19
CA ASP A 104 -6.01 14.79 -16.98
C ASP A 104 -6.12 15.18 -15.50
N SER A 105 -6.68 14.30 -14.66
CA SER A 105 -6.87 14.50 -13.22
C SER A 105 -7.00 13.17 -12.48
N LEU A 106 -6.65 13.15 -11.19
CA LEU A 106 -6.90 11.98 -10.33
C LEU A 106 -8.40 11.63 -10.25
N LYS A 107 -9.30 12.62 -10.38
CA LYS A 107 -10.76 12.37 -10.31
C LYS A 107 -11.24 11.32 -11.31
N ARG A 108 -10.66 11.28 -12.51
CA ARG A 108 -11.01 10.30 -13.55
C ARG A 108 -10.50 8.89 -13.29
N LEU A 109 -9.45 8.73 -12.49
CA LEU A 109 -8.86 7.43 -12.22
C LEU A 109 -9.64 6.62 -11.16
N PHE A 110 -10.69 7.20 -10.55
CA PHE A 110 -11.28 6.64 -9.33
C PHE A 110 -12.80 6.80 -9.20
N THR A 111 -13.54 6.57 -10.28
CA THR A 111 -15.01 6.59 -10.25
C THR A 111 -15.63 5.47 -9.40
N LEU A 112 -14.84 4.47 -8.98
CA LEU A 112 -15.28 3.42 -8.06
C LEU A 112 -15.19 3.93 -6.61
N VAL A 113 -16.34 3.96 -5.95
CA VAL A 113 -16.68 4.31 -4.55
C VAL A 113 -15.50 4.58 -3.61
N PHE A 114 -15.27 5.85 -3.22
CA PHE A 114 -14.43 6.22 -2.07
C PHE A 114 -15.02 7.37 -1.26
N ALA A 115 -15.05 7.21 0.06
CA ALA A 115 -15.13 8.33 1.00
C ALA A 115 -13.79 9.09 0.95
N SER A 116 -13.67 10.02 0.01
CA SER A 116 -12.60 11.01 0.05
C SER A 116 -12.94 11.98 1.17
N ASP A 117 -12.02 12.16 2.13
CA ASP A 117 -12.07 13.28 3.06
C ASP A 117 -11.95 14.55 2.21
N ALA A 118 -13.09 15.15 1.83
CA ALA A 118 -13.12 16.32 0.95
C ALA A 118 -12.38 17.53 1.56
N ASP A 119 -12.15 17.49 2.88
CA ASP A 119 -11.44 18.50 3.66
C ASP A 119 -9.92 18.28 3.71
N ASP A 120 -9.38 17.22 3.11
CA ASP A 120 -7.92 17.03 3.04
C ASP A 120 -7.32 18.01 2.02
N PRO A 121 -6.42 18.94 2.41
CA PRO A 121 -5.76 19.85 1.49
C PRO A 121 -4.96 19.11 0.40
N ASP A 122 -4.56 17.86 0.66
CA ASP A 122 -3.79 17.03 -0.26
C ASP A 122 -4.65 16.19 -1.21
N HIS A 123 -5.99 16.28 -1.19
CA HIS A 123 -6.88 15.40 -1.97
C HIS A 123 -6.60 15.40 -3.49
N ALA A 124 -5.95 16.45 -4.01
CA ALA A 124 -5.55 16.57 -5.40
C ALA A 124 -4.27 15.78 -5.77
N ILE A 125 -3.43 15.44 -4.78
CA ILE A 125 -2.11 14.82 -4.95
C ILE A 125 -1.90 13.56 -4.10
N PHE A 126 -2.86 13.25 -3.24
CA PHE A 126 -2.85 12.11 -2.34
C PHE A 126 -4.25 11.54 -2.25
N LYS A 127 -4.41 10.29 -2.68
CA LYS A 127 -5.68 9.57 -2.49
C LYS A 127 -5.47 8.38 -1.59
N CYS A 128 -6.39 8.19 -0.66
CA CYS A 128 -6.51 6.97 0.13
C CYS A 128 -7.78 6.22 -0.28
N ILE A 129 -7.59 4.96 -0.62
CA ILE A 129 -8.63 3.97 -0.88
C ILE A 129 -8.58 2.99 0.28
N THR A 130 -9.71 2.61 0.85
CA THR A 130 -9.73 1.61 1.94
C THR A 130 -10.63 0.47 1.56
N TRP A 131 -10.10 -0.74 1.67
CA TRP A 131 -10.86 -1.97 1.61
C TRP A 131 -11.34 -2.32 3.01
N SER A 132 -12.64 -2.59 3.15
CA SER A 132 -13.23 -2.96 4.43
C SER A 132 -13.85 -4.35 4.33
N GLN A 133 -13.62 -5.18 5.34
CA GLN A 133 -14.26 -6.48 5.52
C GLN A 133 -15.51 -6.30 6.38
N LEU A 134 -16.62 -6.87 5.92
CA LEU A 134 -17.82 -7.03 6.75
C LEU A 134 -17.56 -8.15 7.74
N VAL A 135 -17.67 -7.84 9.03
CA VAL A 135 -17.58 -8.79 10.13
C VAL A 135 -18.96 -8.85 10.76
N ASP A 136 -19.60 -10.01 10.65
CA ASP A 136 -20.84 -10.29 11.35
C ASP A 136 -20.49 -10.69 12.78
N HIS A 137 -20.89 -9.87 13.75
CA HIS A 137 -20.77 -10.18 15.18
C HIS A 137 -22.11 -9.89 15.85
N ASP A 138 -22.69 -10.89 16.52
CA ASP A 138 -23.85 -10.81 17.40
C ASP A 138 -24.82 -9.63 17.11
N ASP A 139 -25.52 -9.70 15.96
CA ASP A 139 -26.58 -8.79 15.49
C ASP A 139 -26.17 -7.39 14.97
N GLU A 140 -24.88 -7.00 14.97
CA GLU A 140 -24.41 -5.74 14.40
C GLU A 140 -23.32 -5.92 13.32
N ARG A 141 -23.61 -5.43 12.10
CA ARG A 141 -22.63 -5.43 11.00
C ARG A 141 -21.56 -4.38 11.24
N HIS A 142 -20.35 -4.84 11.54
CA HIS A 142 -19.19 -3.98 11.69
C HIS A 142 -18.30 -4.06 10.44
N CYS A 143 -17.92 -2.90 9.90
CA CYS A 143 -16.92 -2.82 8.84
C CYS A 143 -15.54 -2.64 9.47
N ARG A 144 -14.65 -3.63 9.30
CA ARG A 144 -13.24 -3.50 9.68
C ARG A 144 -12.43 -3.08 8.46
N ASN A 145 -11.66 -2.00 8.57
CA ASN A 145 -10.69 -1.63 7.53
C ASN A 145 -9.59 -2.69 7.47
N ALA A 146 -9.52 -3.42 6.35
CA ALA A 146 -8.53 -4.46 6.14
C ALA A 146 -7.23 -3.85 5.62
N MET A 147 -7.31 -3.12 4.49
CA MET A 147 -6.15 -2.60 3.77
C MET A 147 -6.42 -1.20 3.21
N SER A 148 -5.42 -0.32 3.24
CA SER A 148 -5.50 1.00 2.60
C SER A 148 -4.53 1.14 1.42
N ILE A 149 -5.01 1.56 0.26
CA ILE A 149 -4.19 1.86 -0.92
C ILE A 149 -4.03 3.37 -1.04
N PHE A 150 -2.79 3.84 -0.95
CA PHE A 150 -2.38 5.23 -1.08
C PHE A 150 -1.82 5.48 -2.46
N ILE A 151 -2.34 6.49 -3.14
CA ILE A 151 -1.95 6.79 -4.51
C ILE A 151 -1.46 8.22 -4.59
N GLN A 152 -0.23 8.36 -5.07
CA GLN A 152 0.39 9.63 -5.38
C GLN A 152 0.81 9.65 -6.85
N PRO A 153 0.53 10.71 -7.60
CA PRO A 153 0.99 10.79 -8.98
C PRO A 153 2.52 10.70 -9.08
N PRO A 154 3.05 10.13 -10.18
CA PRO A 154 4.49 9.98 -10.39
C PRO A 154 5.25 11.31 -10.51
N TRP A 155 4.55 12.42 -10.76
CA TRP A 155 5.13 13.78 -10.75
C TRP A 155 5.22 14.40 -9.34
N VAL A 156 4.52 13.83 -8.35
CA VAL A 156 4.59 14.23 -6.93
C VAL A 156 5.56 13.33 -6.18
N LEU A 157 5.53 12.04 -6.49
CA LEU A 157 6.37 11.02 -5.89
C LEU A 157 7.14 10.29 -6.99
N SER A 158 8.43 10.60 -7.14
CA SER A 158 9.25 9.94 -8.15
C SER A 158 9.51 8.48 -7.79
N VAL A 159 9.89 7.66 -8.77
CA VAL A 159 10.31 6.27 -8.51
C VAL A 159 11.47 6.22 -7.52
N ARG A 160 12.41 7.18 -7.61
CA ARG A 160 13.53 7.31 -6.67
C ARG A 160 13.06 7.61 -5.25
N ASP A 161 12.04 8.45 -5.09
CA ASP A 161 11.44 8.72 -3.77
C ASP A 161 10.75 7.47 -3.23
N LEU A 162 10.08 6.69 -4.08
CA LEU A 162 9.43 5.43 -3.70
C LEU A 162 10.46 4.34 -3.32
N GLU A 163 11.61 4.29 -4.00
CA GLU A 163 12.73 3.44 -3.59
C GLU A 163 13.32 3.88 -2.24
N LEU A 164 13.45 5.19 -2.01
CA LEU A 164 13.89 5.71 -0.71
C LEU A 164 12.88 5.41 0.39
N PHE A 165 11.58 5.48 0.09
CA PHE A 165 10.49 5.11 0.99
C PHE A 165 10.63 3.68 1.52
N GLY A 166 10.97 2.72 0.66
CA GLY A 166 11.14 1.30 1.03
C GLY A 166 12.50 0.93 1.66
N LYS A 167 13.49 1.82 1.64
CA LYS A 167 14.81 1.53 2.20
C LYS A 167 14.76 1.46 3.74
N ARG A 168 15.71 0.71 4.31
CA ARG A 168 15.90 0.68 5.76
C ARG A 168 16.23 2.09 6.25
N GLN A 169 15.32 2.64 7.05
CA GLN A 169 15.51 3.93 7.68
C GLN A 169 15.26 3.77 9.18
N SER A 170 16.19 4.30 9.95
CA SER A 170 15.95 4.62 11.35
C SER A 170 15.26 5.97 11.37
N VAL A 171 13.95 5.96 11.08
CA VAL A 171 13.18 7.18 10.79
C VAL A 171 13.21 8.16 11.97
N TRP A 172 13.48 7.67 13.19
CA TRP A 172 13.39 8.47 14.42
C TRP A 172 14.42 8.12 15.48
N THR A 173 15.55 7.51 15.12
CA THR A 173 16.58 7.19 16.13
C THR A 173 17.25 8.46 16.63
N ALA A 174 16.98 8.78 17.88
CA ALA A 174 17.89 9.05 19.02
C ALA A 174 19.22 9.81 18.85
N ASN A 175 19.78 10.05 17.66
CA ASN A 175 20.80 11.08 17.49
C ASN A 175 20.22 12.50 17.69
N ASN A 176 18.89 12.59 17.79
CA ASN A 176 18.18 13.77 18.30
C ASN A 176 17.87 13.71 19.80
N VAL A 177 18.19 12.64 20.54
CA VAL A 177 17.95 12.58 22.00
C VAL A 177 19.17 13.07 22.78
N GLU A 178 20.40 12.90 22.28
CA GLU A 178 21.56 13.63 22.79
C GLU A 178 21.52 15.12 22.39
N ALA A 179 21.04 15.43 21.17
CA ALA A 179 20.68 16.81 20.82
C ALA A 179 19.50 17.32 21.66
N PHE A 180 18.61 16.46 22.17
CA PHE A 180 17.55 16.84 23.11
C PHE A 180 18.14 17.19 24.48
N ALA A 181 19.08 16.41 25.00
CA ALA A 181 19.79 16.73 26.25
C ALA A 181 20.64 18.01 26.12
N ALA A 182 21.33 18.20 24.99
CA ALA A 182 22.10 19.40 24.69
C ALA A 182 21.20 20.64 24.45
N ASN A 183 20.04 20.47 23.81
CA ASN A 183 19.09 21.56 23.58
C ASN A 183 18.23 21.90 24.79
N VAL A 184 17.96 20.96 25.71
CA VAL A 184 17.32 21.29 26.99
C VAL A 184 18.22 22.22 27.82
N TYR A 185 19.54 22.03 27.78
CA TYR A 185 20.48 22.97 28.39
C TYR A 185 20.49 24.36 27.72
N HIS A 186 20.33 24.43 26.39
CA HIS A 186 20.20 25.71 25.68
C HIS A 186 18.82 26.37 25.82
N GLN A 187 17.76 25.61 26.04
CA GLN A 187 16.38 26.08 26.13
C GLN A 187 16.06 26.77 27.46
N PHE A 188 16.80 26.45 28.53
CA PHE A 188 16.70 27.17 29.80
C PHE A 188 17.52 28.46 29.85
N PHE A 189 18.48 28.67 28.93
CA PHE A 189 19.44 29.79 29.01
C PHE A 189 19.61 30.64 27.73
N GLY A 190 18.92 30.34 26.62
CA GLY A 190 19.05 31.10 25.37
C GLY A 190 17.75 31.23 24.57
N SER A 191 17.37 32.47 24.25
CA SER A 191 16.22 32.83 23.42
C SER A 191 16.41 32.50 21.93
N SER A 192 16.43 31.22 21.57
CA SER A 192 16.32 30.79 20.17
C SER A 192 15.40 29.58 20.05
N SER A 193 14.30 29.77 19.32
CA SER A 193 13.50 28.78 18.62
C SER A 193 13.84 27.30 18.92
N THR A 194 12.98 26.67 19.71
CA THR A 194 12.96 25.24 19.95
C THR A 194 13.12 24.41 18.67
N PRO A 195 14.04 23.43 18.63
CA PRO A 195 14.21 22.47 17.54
C PRO A 195 13.19 21.34 17.69
N TRP A 196 11.91 21.68 17.52
CA TRP A 196 10.89 20.65 17.32
C TRP A 196 11.12 20.03 15.95
N HIS A 197 11.19 18.70 15.89
CA HIS A 197 11.34 17.85 14.71
C HIS A 197 11.42 18.62 13.39
N GLU A 198 12.62 18.68 12.80
CA GLU A 198 12.81 19.22 11.46
C GLU A 198 11.67 18.75 10.57
N ARG A 199 10.95 19.71 9.98
CA ARG A 199 9.82 19.38 9.12
C ARG A 199 10.33 18.42 8.05
N PRO A 200 9.60 17.35 7.73
CA PRO A 200 10.02 16.41 6.70
C PRO A 200 10.33 17.19 5.42
N THR A 201 11.57 17.09 4.98
CA THR A 201 12.14 17.93 3.93
C THR A 201 11.94 17.27 2.57
N THR A 202 11.94 15.94 2.55
CA THR A 202 11.86 15.16 1.32
C THR A 202 10.44 14.62 1.06
N PRO A 203 10.06 14.34 -0.20
CA PRO A 203 8.73 13.79 -0.53
C PRO A 203 8.42 12.46 0.17
N HIS A 204 9.39 11.54 0.23
CA HIS A 204 9.19 10.22 0.83
C HIS A 204 9.04 10.28 2.37
N GLU A 205 9.72 11.22 3.05
CA GLU A 205 9.49 11.47 4.48
C GLU A 205 8.07 11.98 4.71
N ARG A 206 7.61 12.94 3.90
CA ARG A 206 6.24 13.47 4.02
C ARG A 206 5.20 12.37 3.79
N LEU A 207 5.45 11.50 2.83
CA LEU A 207 4.61 10.33 2.57
C LEU A 207 4.52 9.42 3.80
N TRP A 208 5.65 9.08 4.46
CA TRP A 208 5.63 8.28 5.68
C TRP A 208 4.77 8.89 6.79
N TYR A 209 4.85 10.20 6.97
CA TYR A 209 4.08 10.92 7.97
C TYR A 209 2.57 10.85 7.67
N LYS A 210 2.20 11.13 6.41
CA LYS A 210 0.80 11.11 5.97
C LYS A 210 0.23 9.69 6.06
N LEU A 211 0.96 8.71 5.56
CA LEU A 211 0.56 7.30 5.56
C LEU A 211 0.36 6.78 6.98
N TRP A 212 1.30 7.04 7.89
CA TRP A 212 1.20 6.63 9.27
C TRP A 212 -0.03 7.25 9.96
N ASP A 213 -0.25 8.56 9.79
CA ASP A 213 -1.41 9.26 10.35
C ASP A 213 -2.73 8.69 9.78
N CYS A 214 -2.78 8.41 8.48
CA CYS A 214 -3.96 7.83 7.83
C CYS A 214 -4.27 6.41 8.32
N CYS A 215 -3.24 5.56 8.43
CA CYS A 215 -3.39 4.18 8.87
C CYS A 215 -3.76 4.07 10.35
N ILE A 216 -3.12 4.84 11.24
CA ILE A 216 -3.44 4.79 12.68
C ILE A 216 -4.85 5.31 12.97
N THR A 217 -5.27 6.39 12.29
CA THR A 217 -6.62 6.96 12.47
C THR A 217 -7.70 5.97 12.03
N ARG A 218 -7.41 5.16 11.01
CA ARG A 218 -8.33 4.14 10.47
C ARG A 218 -8.19 2.76 11.14
N SER A 219 -7.27 2.62 12.09
CA SER A 219 -6.88 1.32 12.68
C SER A 219 -6.56 0.25 11.62
N CYS A 220 -5.92 0.66 10.53
CA CYS A 220 -5.64 -0.15 9.35
C CYS A 220 -4.11 -0.27 9.17
N PRO A 221 -3.46 -1.34 9.68
CA PRO A 221 -2.01 -1.45 9.64
C PRO A 221 -1.47 -1.84 8.26
N TRP A 222 -2.30 -2.47 7.41
CA TRP A 222 -1.93 -2.90 6.08
C TRP A 222 -2.12 -1.80 5.06
N PHE A 223 -1.10 -1.59 4.23
CA PHE A 223 -1.13 -0.56 3.23
C PHE A 223 -0.44 -0.96 1.92
N VAL A 224 -0.82 -0.25 0.87
CA VAL A 224 -0.16 -0.27 -0.43
C VAL A 224 0.09 1.18 -0.82
N VAL A 225 1.26 1.48 -1.36
CA VAL A 225 1.60 2.77 -1.97
C VAL A 225 1.79 2.57 -3.45
N SER A 226 1.17 3.41 -4.26
CA SER A 226 1.28 3.32 -5.72
C SER A 226 1.44 4.67 -6.39
N THR A 227 2.30 4.71 -7.40
CA THR A 227 2.35 5.78 -8.41
C THR A 227 1.64 5.40 -9.70
N TYR A 228 0.81 4.36 -9.65
CA TYR A 228 0.28 3.54 -10.75
C TYR A 228 1.32 2.77 -11.55
N THR A 229 2.46 3.39 -11.83
CA THR A 229 3.57 2.77 -12.54
C THR A 229 4.41 1.88 -11.64
N HIS A 230 4.44 2.18 -10.34
CA HIS A 230 5.20 1.43 -9.34
C HIS A 230 4.37 1.25 -8.07
N TRP A 231 4.63 0.14 -7.38
CA TRP A 231 3.84 -0.37 -6.26
C TRP A 231 4.75 -0.81 -5.13
N VAL A 232 4.36 -0.48 -3.91
CA VAL A 232 5.03 -0.89 -2.68
C VAL A 232 3.99 -1.39 -1.70
N PHE A 233 4.22 -2.55 -1.11
CA PHE A 233 3.33 -3.19 -0.14
C PHE A 233 3.95 -3.05 1.24
N GLY A 234 3.14 -2.72 2.25
CA GLY A 234 3.67 -2.60 3.59
C GLY A 234 2.65 -2.79 4.70
N VAL A 235 3.17 -3.05 5.89
CA VAL A 235 2.37 -3.29 7.08
C VAL A 235 3.06 -2.70 8.30
N PHE A 236 2.28 -2.09 9.18
CA PHE A 236 2.75 -1.63 10.48
C PHE A 236 2.70 -2.75 11.53
N SER A 237 3.69 -2.77 12.41
CA SER A 237 3.62 -3.55 13.65
C SER A 237 2.41 -3.15 14.50
N ASN A 238 1.92 -4.05 15.37
CA ASN A 238 0.80 -3.78 16.29
C ASN A 238 1.01 -2.54 17.18
N GLY A 239 2.26 -2.20 17.51
CA GLY A 239 2.60 -1.00 18.29
C GLY A 239 2.77 0.27 17.46
N TRP A 240 2.62 0.21 16.14
CA TRP A 240 2.86 1.32 15.20
C TRP A 240 4.28 1.90 15.28
N THR A 241 5.24 1.09 15.77
CA THR A 241 6.63 1.50 15.98
C THR A 241 7.57 1.04 14.88
N ALA A 242 7.19 0.03 14.12
CA ALA A 242 7.92 -0.44 12.96
C ALA A 242 6.98 -0.57 11.76
N ALA A 243 7.54 -0.41 10.57
CA ALA A 243 6.89 -0.76 9.31
C ALA A 243 7.74 -1.80 8.57
N PHE A 244 7.09 -2.71 7.87
CA PHE A 244 7.69 -3.72 7.01
C PHE A 244 7.25 -3.43 5.60
N VAL A 245 8.18 -3.34 4.66
CA VAL A 245 7.92 -2.77 3.34
C VAL A 245 8.56 -3.62 2.26
N SER A 246 7.80 -4.00 1.25
CA SER A 246 8.30 -4.70 0.09
C SER A 246 9.26 -3.84 -0.73
N PRO A 247 10.05 -4.46 -1.61
CA PRO A 247 10.68 -3.75 -2.72
C PRO A 247 9.64 -3.05 -3.60
N VAL A 248 10.14 -2.19 -4.49
CA VAL A 248 9.31 -1.49 -5.48
C VAL A 248 9.04 -2.42 -6.67
N TYR A 249 7.77 -2.67 -6.97
CA TYR A 249 7.34 -3.44 -8.14
C TYR A 249 6.88 -2.51 -9.25
N SER A 250 7.29 -2.75 -10.48
CA SER A 250 6.71 -2.06 -11.64
C SER A 250 5.30 -2.59 -11.93
N HIS A 251 4.46 -1.76 -12.55
CA HIS A 251 3.12 -2.11 -13.02
C HIS A 251 3.08 -3.35 -13.94
N ASP A 252 4.17 -3.62 -14.64
CA ASP A 252 4.38 -4.76 -15.54
C ASP A 252 5.22 -5.89 -14.92
N SER A 253 5.43 -5.87 -13.60
CA SER A 253 6.13 -6.94 -12.88
C SER A 253 5.54 -8.31 -13.19
N HIS A 254 6.42 -9.30 -13.30
CA HIS A 254 6.10 -10.71 -13.40
C HIS A 254 6.81 -11.44 -12.25
N ASP A 255 6.19 -12.50 -11.75
CA ASP A 255 6.76 -13.38 -10.73
C ASP A 255 7.19 -12.68 -9.42
N PRO A 256 6.23 -12.12 -8.66
CA PRO A 256 4.78 -12.11 -8.88
C PRO A 256 4.29 -10.89 -9.68
N SER A 257 3.07 -11.00 -10.23
CA SER A 257 2.37 -9.87 -10.83
C SER A 257 1.84 -8.91 -9.76
N VAL A 258 1.54 -7.65 -10.12
CA VAL A 258 0.92 -6.70 -9.19
C VAL A 258 -0.46 -7.18 -8.72
N LEU A 259 -1.22 -7.88 -9.56
CA LEU A 259 -2.52 -8.44 -9.16
C LEU A 259 -2.35 -9.55 -8.14
N GLN A 260 -1.37 -10.43 -8.36
CA GLN A 260 -1.04 -11.50 -7.43
C GLN A 260 -0.62 -10.94 -6.07
N LEU A 261 0.25 -9.92 -6.07
CA LEU A 261 0.66 -9.22 -4.85
C LEU A 261 -0.52 -8.54 -4.15
N LEU A 262 -1.40 -7.85 -4.87
CA LEU A 262 -2.59 -7.21 -4.31
C LEU A 262 -3.53 -8.22 -3.65
N LEU A 263 -3.77 -9.36 -4.31
CA LEU A 263 -4.62 -10.40 -3.76
C LEU A 263 -3.98 -11.02 -2.51
N PHE A 264 -2.70 -11.42 -2.57
CA PHE A 264 -1.97 -11.96 -1.43
C PHE A 264 -1.98 -11.00 -0.23
N TRP A 265 -1.72 -9.71 -0.49
CA TRP A 265 -1.68 -8.69 0.56
C TRP A 265 -3.06 -8.42 1.17
N LEU A 266 -4.12 -8.43 0.35
CA LEU A 266 -5.50 -8.30 0.82
C LEU A 266 -5.91 -9.49 1.69
N CYS A 267 -5.61 -10.71 1.26
CA CYS A 267 -5.89 -11.92 2.04
C CYS A 267 -5.12 -11.92 3.37
N SER A 268 -3.87 -11.45 3.37
CA SER A 268 -3.07 -11.24 4.58
C SER A 268 -3.71 -10.21 5.52
N ALA A 269 -4.20 -9.10 4.96
CA ALA A 269 -4.88 -8.06 5.70
C ALA A 269 -6.19 -8.51 6.36
N MET A 270 -6.87 -9.47 5.74
CA MET A 270 -8.09 -10.10 6.25
C MET A 270 -7.80 -11.26 7.23
N GLY A 271 -6.54 -11.65 7.41
CA GLY A 271 -6.15 -12.77 8.28
C GLY A 271 -6.62 -14.13 7.75
N LEU A 272 -6.65 -14.32 6.43
CA LEU A 272 -7.05 -15.59 5.81
C LEU A 272 -5.93 -16.65 5.94
N PRO A 273 -6.29 -17.95 5.88
CA PRO A 273 -5.32 -19.03 6.01
C PRO A 273 -4.17 -18.96 4.99
N GLY A 274 -2.98 -19.37 5.42
CA GLY A 274 -1.74 -19.36 4.61
C GLY A 274 -1.20 -17.98 4.27
N ALA A 275 -1.92 -16.90 4.62
CA ALA A 275 -1.48 -15.55 4.34
C ALA A 275 -0.45 -15.06 5.38
N LEU A 276 0.15 -13.90 5.11
CA LEU A 276 1.15 -13.30 6.00
C LEU A 276 0.48 -12.81 7.29
N VAL A 277 1.03 -13.19 8.45
CA VAL A 277 0.58 -12.64 9.73
C VAL A 277 1.57 -11.60 10.20
N ALA A 278 1.05 -10.41 10.46
CA ALA A 278 1.78 -9.38 11.18
C ALA A 278 1.78 -9.68 12.69
N ASP A 279 2.23 -10.87 13.11
CA ASP A 279 2.41 -11.17 14.54
C ASP A 279 3.76 -10.62 15.01
N LEU A 280 3.82 -9.29 15.03
CA LEU A 280 5.02 -8.54 15.31
C LEU A 280 5.02 -8.15 16.79
N ALA A 281 4.99 -9.16 17.66
CA ALA A 281 5.35 -8.98 19.05
C ALA A 281 6.78 -8.44 19.11
N VAL A 282 6.96 -7.35 19.85
CA VAL A 282 8.23 -6.62 20.04
C VAL A 282 9.27 -7.55 20.67
N THR A 283 9.92 -8.36 19.85
CA THR A 283 11.15 -9.04 20.21
C THR A 283 12.19 -8.68 19.16
N ASP A 284 13.44 -8.56 19.60
CA ASP A 284 14.61 -8.05 18.86
C ASP A 284 14.94 -8.82 17.56
N LYS A 285 14.10 -9.80 17.21
CA LYS A 285 14.09 -10.55 15.95
C LYS A 285 12.71 -10.38 15.30
N SER A 286 12.48 -9.22 14.70
CA SER A 286 11.29 -8.95 13.89
C SER A 286 11.25 -9.88 12.67
N THR A 287 10.65 -11.05 12.86
CA THR A 287 10.52 -12.08 11.84
C THR A 287 9.06 -12.12 11.42
N LEU A 288 8.81 -11.99 10.12
CA LEU A 288 7.49 -12.25 9.56
C LEU A 288 7.36 -13.75 9.37
N THR A 289 6.25 -14.30 9.85
CA THR A 289 5.94 -15.73 9.74
C THR A 289 4.65 -15.91 8.96
N LEU A 290 4.61 -16.98 8.15
CA LEU A 290 3.37 -17.43 7.56
C LEU A 290 2.45 -17.98 8.66
N TRP A 291 1.14 -17.79 8.51
CA TRP A 291 0.19 -18.46 9.38
C TRP A 291 0.19 -19.96 9.06
N ALA A 292 0.69 -20.78 9.97
CA ALA A 292 0.32 -22.18 10.03
C ALA A 292 -0.99 -22.23 10.81
N GLY A 293 -2.13 -22.32 10.12
CA GLY A 293 -3.39 -22.52 10.81
C GLY A 293 -3.33 -23.82 11.62
N ASP A 294 -3.62 -23.76 12.91
CA ASP A 294 -3.93 -24.96 13.69
C ASP A 294 -5.41 -25.31 13.40
N ASP A 295 -5.64 -26.51 12.85
CA ASP A 295 -6.94 -27.10 12.50
C ASP A 295 -7.90 -27.25 13.70
#